data_AF-A0A9P8JKA8-F1
#
_entry.id   AF-A0A9P8JKA8-F1
#
_cell.length_a   1.000
_cell.length_b   1.000
_cell.length_c   1.000
_cell.angle_alpha   90.00
_cell.angle_beta   90.00
_cell.angle_gamma   90.00
#
_symmetry.space_group_name_H-M   'P 1'
#
loop_
_entity.id
_entity.type
_entity.pdbx_description
1 polymer ?
#
loop_
_entity_poly.entity_id
_entity_poly.type
_entity_poly.pdbx_seq_one_letter_code
_entity_poly.pdbx_strand_id
1 'polypeptide(L)'
;DKVFSDNASRLAAFKSRARDFAPCLKDAIDDIAEGTPVLEILLADWEPVPWTNTGYVTLAGDAAHPMTMFRGEAANHGILDAHDLWKTLKPVYQNGGNMRDAIRGYGERMMTRATDAILKSRIACKDAHGDSVDENSPLVTERTMPQQYA
;
A
#
# COMPACT_ATOMS: atom_id res chain seq x y z
N ASP A 1 -11.77 1.63 -20.08
CA ASP A 1 -10.53 2.05 -20.76
C ASP A 1 -10.01 1.01 -21.74
N LYS A 2 -9.20 1.43 -22.72
CA LYS A 2 -8.54 0.54 -23.68
C LYS A 2 -7.33 -0.11 -23.00
N VAL A 3 -7.39 -1.43 -22.81
CA VAL A 3 -6.24 -2.24 -22.35
C VAL A 3 -5.33 -2.49 -23.55
N PHE A 4 -4.03 -2.25 -23.38
CA PHE A 4 -3.03 -2.48 -24.43
C PHE A 4 -2.22 -3.73 -24.12
N SER A 5 -2.11 -4.63 -25.10
CA SER A 5 -1.50 -5.95 -24.94
C SER A 5 0.03 -5.96 -25.11
N ASP A 6 0.62 -4.88 -25.63
CA ASP A 6 2.05 -4.80 -25.93
C ASP A 6 2.67 -3.48 -25.43
N ASN A 7 4.00 -3.50 -25.22
CA ASN A 7 4.74 -2.37 -24.66
C ASN A 7 4.73 -1.13 -25.57
N ALA A 8 4.79 -1.30 -26.89
CA ALA A 8 4.82 -0.17 -27.82
C ALA A 8 3.49 0.59 -27.78
N SER A 9 2.37 -0.13 -27.80
CA SER A 9 1.04 0.46 -27.67
C SER A 9 0.84 1.13 -26.31
N ARG A 10 1.35 0.54 -25.22
CA ARG A 10 1.30 1.15 -23.88
C ARG A 10 2.12 2.45 -23.82
N LEU A 11 3.33 2.44 -24.37
CA LEU A 11 4.21 3.61 -24.39
C LEU A 11 3.60 4.77 -25.20
N ALA A 12 3.08 4.47 -26.40
CA ALA A 12 2.38 5.46 -27.23
C ALA A 12 1.17 6.05 -26.49
N ALA A 13 0.43 5.21 -25.76
CA ALA A 13 -0.72 5.66 -24.99
C ALA A 13 -0.31 6.45 -23.72
N PHE A 14 0.85 6.18 -23.13
CA PHE A 14 1.41 6.94 -22.02
C PHE A 14 1.84 8.34 -22.47
N LYS A 15 2.65 8.44 -23.54
CA LYS A 15 3.02 9.73 -24.18
C LYS A 15 1.79 10.53 -24.60
N SER A 16 0.79 9.88 -25.20
CA SER A 16 -0.48 10.51 -25.57
C SER A 16 -1.23 11.14 -24.40
N ARG A 17 -1.17 10.55 -23.20
CA ARG A 17 -1.86 11.09 -22.01
C ARG A 17 -1.11 12.25 -21.36
N ALA A 18 0.20 12.32 -21.57
CA ALA A 18 1.05 13.39 -21.03
C ALA A 18 1.03 14.68 -21.87
N ARG A 19 0.31 14.73 -23.00
CA ARG A 19 0.34 15.89 -23.92
C ARG A 19 0.03 17.23 -23.26
N ASP A 20 -0.84 17.22 -22.26
CA ASP A 20 -1.31 18.41 -21.56
C ASP A 20 -0.56 18.66 -20.24
N PHE A 21 0.48 17.87 -19.95
CA PHE A 21 1.31 18.07 -18.76
C PHE A 21 2.22 19.29 -18.92
N ALA A 22 2.70 19.81 -17.79
CA ALA A 22 3.73 20.84 -17.78
C ALA A 22 4.96 20.39 -18.59
N PRO A 23 5.67 21.29 -19.30
CA PRO A 23 6.74 20.93 -20.22
C PRO A 23 7.78 19.97 -19.64
N CYS A 24 8.25 20.22 -18.41
CA CYS A 24 9.25 19.35 -17.78
C CYS A 24 8.81 17.90 -17.58
N LEU A 25 7.52 17.66 -17.28
CA LEU A 25 6.97 16.31 -17.11
C LEU A 25 6.66 15.67 -18.44
N LYS A 26 6.13 16.45 -19.39
CA LYS A 26 5.86 15.98 -20.75
C LYS A 26 7.15 15.55 -21.44
N ASP A 27 8.18 16.38 -21.42
CA ASP A 27 9.47 16.10 -22.07
C ASP A 27 10.11 14.84 -21.46
N ALA A 28 10.07 14.69 -20.14
CA ALA A 28 10.56 13.49 -19.47
C ALA A 28 9.82 12.19 -19.90
N ILE A 29 8.53 12.28 -20.23
CA ILE A 29 7.73 11.14 -20.71
C ILE A 29 7.98 10.89 -22.21
N ASP A 30 8.09 11.95 -23.02
CA ASP A 30 8.35 11.87 -24.46
C ASP A 30 9.74 11.27 -24.75
N ASP A 31 10.73 11.56 -23.90
CA ASP A 31 12.11 11.06 -23.96
C ASP A 31 12.26 9.57 -23.61
N ILE A 32 11.19 8.91 -23.13
CA ILE A 32 11.24 7.47 -22.89
C ILE A 32 11.47 6.73 -24.22
N ALA A 33 12.59 6.00 -24.29
CA ALA A 33 13.03 5.30 -25.48
C ALA A 33 12.02 4.24 -25.95
N GLU A 34 11.88 4.10 -27.27
CA GLU A 34 11.07 3.05 -27.87
C GLU A 34 11.58 1.66 -27.45
N GLY A 35 10.66 0.72 -27.25
CA GLY A 35 10.97 -0.61 -26.74
C GLY A 35 11.12 -0.70 -25.22
N THR A 36 11.04 0.42 -24.48
CA THR A 36 10.99 0.40 -23.01
C THR A 36 9.78 -0.41 -22.54
N PRO A 37 9.95 -1.42 -21.66
CA PRO A 37 8.83 -2.14 -21.08
C PRO A 37 7.93 -1.20 -20.28
N VAL A 38 6.62 -1.22 -20.56
CA VAL A 38 5.64 -0.40 -19.86
C VAL A 38 4.72 -1.32 -19.06
N LEU A 39 4.80 -1.17 -17.74
CA LEU A 39 3.97 -1.90 -16.81
C LEU A 39 2.62 -1.19 -16.63
N GLU A 40 1.55 -1.94 -16.80
CA GLU A 40 0.24 -1.51 -16.34
C GLU A 40 0.14 -1.75 -14.84
N ILE A 41 -0.16 -0.69 -14.09
CA ILE A 41 -0.36 -0.79 -12.64
C ILE A 41 -1.85 -0.82 -12.37
N LEU A 42 -2.34 -1.95 -11.88
CA LEU A 42 -3.71 -2.08 -11.39
C LEU A 42 -3.77 -1.59 -9.95
N LEU A 43 -4.53 -0.52 -9.75
CA LEU A 43 -4.78 0.02 -8.42
C LEU A 43 -5.87 -0.80 -7.75
N ALA A 44 -5.51 -1.44 -6.64
CA ALA A 44 -6.44 -2.15 -5.78
C ALA A 44 -6.02 -1.97 -4.32
N ASP A 45 -7.00 -1.93 -3.44
CA ASP A 45 -6.81 -2.05 -2.01
C ASP A 45 -7.83 -3.02 -1.44
N TRP A 46 -7.59 -3.47 -0.21
CA TRP A 46 -8.52 -4.35 0.49
C TRP A 46 -8.49 -4.07 1.99
N GLU A 47 -9.66 -3.73 2.55
CA GLU A 47 -9.80 -3.57 3.99
C GLU A 47 -9.72 -4.93 4.69
N PRO A 48 -8.87 -5.11 5.72
CA PRO A 48 -8.72 -6.39 6.39
C PRO A 48 -10.03 -6.80 7.03
N VAL A 49 -10.46 -8.03 6.75
CA VAL A 49 -11.62 -8.64 7.40
C VAL A 49 -11.15 -9.60 8.49
N PRO A 50 -11.83 -9.61 9.67
CA PRO A 50 -11.53 -10.59 10.70
C PRO A 50 -11.62 -12.01 10.14
N TRP A 51 -10.58 -12.82 10.33
CA TRP A 51 -10.58 -14.23 9.94
C TRP A 51 -10.51 -15.14 11.16
N THR A 52 -10.98 -16.38 10.98
CA THR A 52 -10.85 -17.41 12.01
C THR A 52 -9.39 -17.83 12.15
N ASN A 53 -8.75 -17.37 13.22
CA ASN A 53 -7.38 -17.73 13.53
C ASN A 53 -7.31 -19.13 14.18
N THR A 54 -6.67 -20.08 13.50
CA THR A 54 -6.43 -21.43 14.05
C THR A 54 -5.27 -21.46 15.06
N GLY A 55 -4.40 -20.44 15.02
CA GLY A 55 -3.22 -20.25 15.85
C GLY A 55 -1.90 -20.53 15.12
N TYR A 56 -1.93 -21.18 13.96
CA TYR A 56 -0.71 -21.63 13.28
C TYR A 56 -0.43 -20.90 11.97
N VAL A 57 -1.40 -20.12 11.48
CA VAL A 57 -1.31 -19.39 10.22
C VAL A 57 -1.81 -17.97 10.46
N THR A 58 -1.07 -16.99 9.93
CA THR A 58 -1.42 -15.58 9.96
C THR A 58 -0.90 -14.89 8.70
N LEU A 59 -1.37 -13.67 8.42
CA LEU A 59 -0.94 -12.87 7.28
C LEU A 59 -0.19 -11.61 7.77
N ALA A 60 0.67 -11.06 6.90
CA ALA A 60 1.42 -9.83 7.11
C ALA A 60 1.67 -9.14 5.76
N GLY A 61 1.96 -7.83 5.78
CA GLY A 61 2.21 -7.03 4.58
C GLY A 61 1.04 -7.05 3.60
N ASP A 62 1.33 -6.99 2.30
CA ASP A 62 0.31 -6.96 1.23
C ASP A 62 -0.58 -8.21 1.20
N ALA A 63 -0.16 -9.33 1.79
CA ALA A 63 -1.03 -10.50 1.94
C ALA A 63 -2.17 -10.26 2.94
N ALA A 64 -1.97 -9.35 3.90
CA ALA A 64 -2.95 -9.01 4.92
C ALA A 64 -3.70 -7.71 4.62
N HIS A 65 -3.01 -6.70 4.07
CA HIS A 65 -3.52 -5.34 3.92
C HIS A 65 -2.96 -4.63 2.69
N PRO A 66 -3.26 -5.12 1.48
CA PRO A 66 -2.86 -4.40 0.28
C PRO A 66 -3.56 -3.03 0.25
N MET A 67 -2.79 -1.99 -0.09
CA MET A 67 -3.25 -0.61 -0.12
C MET A 67 -2.74 0.09 -1.38
N THR A 68 -3.40 1.16 -1.80
CA THR A 68 -2.91 1.98 -2.90
C THR A 68 -1.62 2.71 -2.51
N MET A 69 -0.73 2.96 -3.47
CA MET A 69 0.63 3.45 -3.18
C MET A 69 0.72 4.95 -2.84
N PHE A 70 -0.38 5.69 -2.90
CA PHE A 70 -0.38 7.16 -2.89
C PHE A 70 0.03 7.80 -1.56
N ARG A 71 0.18 7.00 -0.50
CA ARG A 71 0.84 7.45 0.75
C ARG A 71 2.25 6.91 0.95
N GLY A 72 2.66 5.89 0.20
CA GLY A 72 3.98 5.25 0.34
C GLY A 72 4.17 4.45 1.64
N GLU A 73 3.09 4.03 2.30
CA GLU A 73 3.14 3.45 3.66
C GLU A 73 3.20 1.90 3.69
N ALA A 74 2.82 1.23 2.59
CA ALA A 74 2.62 -0.24 2.55
C ALA A 74 3.84 -1.04 3.05
N ALA A 75 5.04 -0.72 2.55
CA ALA A 75 6.26 -1.41 2.94
C ALA A 75 6.60 -1.20 4.43
N ASN A 76 6.44 0.02 4.95
CA ASN A 76 6.65 0.34 6.36
C ASN A 76 5.67 -0.45 7.23
N HIS A 77 4.43 -0.59 6.77
CA HIS A 77 3.44 -1.42 7.45
C HIS A 77 3.86 -2.90 7.48
N GLY A 78 4.35 -3.47 6.38
CA GLY A 78 4.86 -4.85 6.36
C GLY A 78 6.08 -5.08 7.26
N ILE A 79 6.99 -4.11 7.34
CA ILE A 79 8.16 -4.19 8.25
C ILE A 79 7.70 -4.20 9.70
N LEU A 80 6.74 -3.34 10.05
CA LEU A 80 6.20 -3.28 11.40
C LEU A 80 5.48 -4.58 11.79
N ASP A 81 4.76 -5.19 10.86
CA ASP A 81 4.13 -6.49 11.08
C ASP A 81 5.17 -7.57 11.41
N ALA A 82 6.29 -7.62 10.67
CA ALA A 82 7.35 -8.59 10.92
C ALA A 82 7.96 -8.41 12.32
N HIS A 83 8.19 -7.16 12.73
CA HIS A 83 8.66 -6.83 14.07
C HIS A 83 7.65 -7.24 15.16
N ASP A 84 6.36 -6.94 14.96
CA ASP A 84 5.31 -7.26 15.91
C ASP A 84 5.05 -8.76 16.03
N LEU A 85 5.14 -9.50 14.93
CA LEU A 85 5.12 -10.95 14.93
C LEU A 85 6.29 -11.51 15.72
N TRP A 86 7.50 -11.03 15.51
CA TRP A 86 8.66 -11.46 16.29
C TRP A 86 8.46 -11.21 17.80
N LYS A 87 8.00 -10.01 18.18
CA LYS A 87 7.68 -9.68 19.58
C LYS A 87 6.58 -10.55 20.17
N THR A 88 5.60 -10.94 19.36
CA THR A 88 4.48 -11.80 19.76
C THR A 88 4.91 -13.26 19.92
N LEU A 89 5.73 -13.77 19.00
CA LEU A 89 6.13 -15.18 18.94
C LEU A 89 7.25 -15.54 19.90
N LYS A 90 8.21 -14.63 20.12
CA LYS A 90 9.39 -14.89 20.96
C LYS A 90 9.03 -15.32 22.39
N PRO A 91 8.13 -14.65 23.13
CA PRO A 91 7.74 -15.08 24.47
C PRO A 91 7.04 -16.43 24.49
N VAL A 92 6.17 -16.70 23.51
CA VAL A 92 5.46 -17.99 23.38
C VAL A 92 6.45 -19.13 23.13
N TYR A 93 7.47 -18.88 22.31
CA TYR A 93 8.54 -19.83 22.05
C TYR A 93 9.42 -20.09 23.29
N GLN A 94 9.80 -19.03 24.03
CA GLN A 94 10.73 -19.14 25.16
C GLN A 94 10.09 -19.67 26.43
N ASN A 95 8.86 -19.26 26.73
CA ASN A 95 8.21 -19.49 28.03
C ASN A 95 6.96 -20.37 27.92
N GLY A 96 6.62 -20.83 26.71
CA GLY A 96 5.30 -21.38 26.43
C GLY A 96 4.23 -20.29 26.38
N GLY A 97 3.00 -20.70 26.10
CA GLY A 97 1.86 -19.79 26.03
C GLY A 97 0.83 -20.24 25.00
N ASN A 98 -0.30 -19.55 24.96
CA ASN A 98 -1.34 -19.84 23.99
C ASN A 98 -1.01 -19.14 22.65
N MET A 99 -0.48 -19.90 21.70
CA MET A 99 -0.16 -19.42 20.35
C MET A 99 -1.38 -18.80 19.65
N ARG A 100 -2.56 -19.38 19.84
CA ARG A 100 -3.80 -18.85 19.23
C ARG A 100 -4.12 -17.46 19.75
N ASP A 101 -4.02 -17.26 21.06
CA ASP A 101 -4.28 -15.95 21.67
C ASP A 101 -3.22 -14.92 21.24
N ALA A 102 -1.96 -15.34 21.14
CA ALA A 102 -0.86 -14.48 20.70
C ALA A 102 -1.07 -13.99 19.25
N ILE A 103 -1.32 -14.90 18.31
CA ILE A 103 -1.59 -14.54 16.90
C ILE A 103 -2.87 -13.71 16.78
N ARG A 104 -3.91 -13.98 17.59
CA ARG A 104 -5.14 -13.16 17.60
C ARG A 104 -4.82 -11.72 18.00
N GLY A 105 -4.07 -11.53 19.09
CA GLY A 105 -3.68 -10.19 19.54
C GLY A 105 -2.81 -9.44 18.54
N TYR A 106 -1.90 -10.13 17.83
CA TYR A 106 -1.19 -9.55 16.70
C TYR A 106 -2.16 -9.08 15.60
N GLY A 107 -3.07 -9.97 15.19
CA GLY A 107 -4.04 -9.68 14.12
C GLY A 107 -4.89 -8.45 14.44
N GLU A 108 -5.38 -8.31 15.67
CA GLU A 108 -6.18 -7.15 16.11
C GLU A 108 -5.42 -5.82 15.99
N ARG A 109 -4.15 -5.79 16.43
CA ARG A 109 -3.30 -4.58 16.30
C ARG A 109 -2.98 -4.26 14.86
N MET A 110 -2.61 -5.28 14.07
CA MET A 110 -2.31 -5.14 12.65
C MET A 110 -3.53 -4.61 11.89
N MET A 111 -4.71 -5.21 12.05
CA MET A 111 -5.94 -4.79 11.37
C MET A 111 -6.30 -3.34 11.70
N THR A 112 -6.29 -2.97 12.99
CA THR A 112 -6.60 -1.60 13.44
C THR A 112 -5.73 -0.57 12.72
N ARG A 113 -4.41 -0.79 12.70
CA ARG A 113 -3.48 0.14 12.03
C ARG A 113 -3.61 0.10 10.51
N ALA A 114 -3.78 -1.08 9.92
CA ALA A 114 -3.85 -1.26 8.48
C ALA A 114 -5.11 -0.61 7.88
N THR A 115 -6.27 -0.75 8.52
CA THR A 115 -7.52 -0.13 8.06
C THR A 115 -7.39 1.38 7.90
N ASP A 116 -6.81 2.07 8.89
CA ASP A 116 -6.59 3.53 8.82
C ASP A 116 -5.69 3.91 7.62
N ALA A 117 -4.56 3.21 7.43
CA ALA A 117 -3.64 3.47 6.31
C ALA A 117 -4.26 3.16 4.94
N ILE A 118 -5.05 2.09 4.82
CA ILE A 118 -5.77 1.76 3.58
C ILE A 118 -6.76 2.87 3.24
N LEU A 119 -7.59 3.29 4.18
CA LEU A 119 -8.60 4.32 3.95
C LEU A 119 -7.95 5.65 3.55
N LYS A 120 -6.88 6.06 4.25
CA LYS A 120 -6.12 7.26 3.91
C LYS A 120 -5.45 7.15 2.54
N SER A 121 -4.88 5.99 2.20
CA SER A 121 -4.25 5.76 0.90
C SER A 121 -5.28 5.79 -0.24
N ARG A 122 -6.48 5.23 0.00
CA ARG A 122 -7.61 5.28 -0.94
C ARG A 122 -8.04 6.72 -1.23
N ILE A 123 -8.11 7.56 -0.21
CA ILE A 123 -8.42 8.98 -0.38
C ILE A 123 -7.28 9.68 -1.13
N ALA A 124 -6.02 9.48 -0.72
CA ALA A 124 -4.86 10.04 -1.42
C ALA A 124 -4.82 9.65 -2.91
N CYS A 125 -5.22 8.42 -3.23
CA CYS A 125 -5.36 7.95 -4.61
C CYS A 125 -6.41 8.73 -5.38
N LYS A 126 -7.57 9.00 -4.78
CA LYS A 126 -8.63 9.80 -5.42
C LYS A 126 -8.18 11.25 -5.58
N ASP A 127 -7.58 11.84 -4.55
CA ASP A 127 -7.12 13.22 -4.55
C ASP A 127 -6.04 13.45 -5.61
N ALA A 128 -5.11 12.50 -5.79
CA ALA A 128 -4.07 12.57 -6.82
C ALA A 128 -4.61 12.56 -8.26
N HIS A 129 -5.84 12.09 -8.47
CA HIS A 129 -6.49 12.03 -9.78
C HIS A 129 -7.72 12.95 -9.88
N GLY A 130 -8.01 13.72 -8.83
CA GLY A 130 -9.09 14.69 -8.78
C GLY A 130 -8.60 16.10 -9.12
N ASP A 131 -9.53 17.05 -9.17
CA ASP A 131 -9.22 18.42 -9.63
C ASP A 131 -8.57 19.31 -8.55
N SER A 132 -8.62 18.92 -7.27
CA SER A 132 -8.07 19.74 -6.17
C SER A 132 -7.50 18.91 -5.04
N VAL A 133 -6.21 19.12 -4.75
CA VAL A 133 -5.52 18.66 -3.54
C VAL A 133 -5.35 19.89 -2.65
N ASP A 134 -5.82 19.82 -1.40
CA ASP A 134 -5.59 20.84 -0.38
C ASP A 134 -4.68 20.31 0.75
N GLU A 135 -4.36 21.18 1.70
CA GLU A 135 -3.53 20.87 2.87
C GLU A 135 -4.08 19.76 3.79
N ASN A 136 -5.36 19.43 3.68
CA ASN A 136 -6.01 18.37 4.46
C ASN A 136 -5.96 17.00 3.74
N SER A 137 -5.55 16.98 2.46
CA SER A 137 -5.48 15.75 1.69
C SER A 137 -4.51 14.75 2.33
N PRO A 138 -4.93 13.48 2.50
CA PRO A 138 -4.04 12.38 2.87
C PRO A 138 -2.82 12.19 1.94
N LEU A 139 -2.83 12.77 0.74
CA LEU A 139 -1.70 12.76 -0.18
C LEU A 139 -0.51 13.56 0.38
N VAL A 140 -0.78 14.77 0.91
CA VAL A 140 0.25 15.75 1.31
C VAL A 140 0.42 15.88 2.82
N THR A 141 -0.54 15.39 3.62
CA THR A 141 -0.46 15.41 5.09
C THR A 141 0.62 14.50 5.65
N GLU A 142 1.09 14.83 6.85
CA GLU A 142 2.12 14.05 7.54
C GLU A 142 1.69 12.58 7.79
N ARG A 143 2.69 11.70 7.81
CA ARG A 143 2.52 10.31 8.21
C ARG A 143 2.87 10.20 9.69
N THR A 144 1.86 10.13 10.54
CA THR A 144 2.06 10.01 11.99
C THR A 144 2.34 8.56 12.37
N MET A 145 3.39 8.34 13.15
CA MET A 145 3.67 7.04 13.76
C MET A 145 2.57 6.72 14.80
N PRO A 146 2.07 5.48 14.87
CA PRO A 146 1.14 5.10 15.92
C PRO A 146 1.77 5.35 17.29
N GLN A 147 1.01 5.95 18.22
CA GLN A 147 1.49 6.36 19.55
C GLN A 147 2.20 5.24 20.34
N GLN A 148 1.83 3.98 20.09
CA GLN A 148 2.43 2.81 20.73
C GLN A 148 3.89 2.53 20.32
N TYR A 149 4.41 3.25 19.31
CA TYR A 149 5.80 3.20 18.84
C TYR A 149 6.48 4.58 18.82
N ALA A 150 5.83 5.62 19.34
CA ALA A 150 6.35 6.99 19.43
C ALA A 150 7.16 7.21 20.72
#